data_AF-A0A7S4SQS0-F1
#
_entry.id   AF-A0A7S4SQS0-F1
#
_cell.length_a   1.000
_cell.length_b   1.000
_cell.length_c   1.000
_cell.angle_alpha   90.00
_cell.angle_beta   90.00
_cell.angle_gamma   90.00
#
_symmetry.space_group_name_H-M   'P 1'
#
loop_
_entity.id
_entity.type
_entity.pdbx_description
1 polymer ?
#
loop_
_entity_poly.entity_id
_entity_poly.type
_entity_poly.pdbx_seq_one_letter_code
_entity_poly.pdbx_strand_id
1 'polypeptide(L)'
;VDFRLSETAKRIKFGVHSTGPGYVQPIFIARDGSLGGHKNIVSRHLNGFAHVPGCVQTGVQWDYGYSCNASVRRLTVWSRDVGNLKLSGPGYNVEPIMDEPTLGMNAGLLPYEPMHRGYGGVVLMGRSYSINGSWQGETAIEFSDRILEQYFGESEGLHLDISGSSCTLSSSSDRSFILPDGPAEGIILKTVCTIPPQPAPPETTSTTTEALAT
;
A
#
# COMPACT_ATOMS: atom_id res chain seq x y z
N VAL A 1 10.05 -13.17 -39.66
CA VAL A 1 10.06 -13.84 -38.34
C VAL A 1 8.70 -13.57 -37.72
N ASP A 2 7.88 -14.60 -37.54
CA ASP A 2 6.54 -14.48 -36.94
C ASP A 2 6.68 -14.70 -35.42
N PHE A 3 6.61 -13.62 -34.64
CA PHE A 3 6.71 -13.67 -33.18
C PHE A 3 5.34 -13.98 -32.58
N ARG A 4 4.87 -15.22 -32.72
CA ARG A 4 3.68 -15.69 -32.02
C ARG A 4 4.09 -16.40 -30.73
N LEU A 5 3.69 -15.83 -29.60
CA LEU A 5 3.76 -16.52 -28.31
C LEU A 5 2.75 -17.67 -28.31
N SER A 6 3.09 -18.80 -27.70
CA SER A 6 2.13 -19.90 -27.52
C SER A 6 0.96 -19.46 -26.63
N GLU A 7 -0.19 -20.13 -26.76
CA GLU A 7 -1.37 -19.89 -25.90
C GLU A 7 -1.15 -20.24 -24.42
N THR A 8 0.01 -20.77 -24.06
CA THR A 8 0.40 -21.04 -22.68
C THR A 8 1.66 -20.27 -22.26
N ALA A 9 2.25 -19.51 -23.18
CA ALA A 9 3.44 -18.73 -22.90
C ALA A 9 3.13 -17.69 -21.83
N LYS A 10 3.99 -17.59 -20.83
CA LYS A 10 3.90 -16.56 -19.82
C LYS A 10 4.09 -15.18 -20.49
N ARG A 11 3.15 -14.24 -20.27
CA ARG A 11 3.13 -12.90 -20.88
C ARG A 11 3.51 -11.80 -19.89
N ILE A 12 3.19 -11.99 -18.62
CA ILE A 12 3.75 -11.19 -17.51
C ILE A 12 4.43 -12.12 -16.51
N LYS A 13 5.37 -11.58 -15.74
CA LYS A 13 6.04 -12.30 -14.66
C LYS A 13 6.10 -11.40 -13.42
N PHE A 14 5.58 -11.89 -12.31
CA PHE A 14 5.83 -11.28 -11.00
C PHE A 14 7.14 -11.81 -10.42
N GLY A 15 7.73 -11.10 -9.46
CA GLY A 15 8.89 -11.62 -8.74
C GLY A 15 10.19 -11.64 -9.56
N VAL A 16 10.45 -10.60 -10.34
CA VAL A 16 11.75 -10.41 -11.03
C VAL A 16 12.71 -9.50 -10.27
N HIS A 17 12.23 -8.83 -9.22
CA HIS A 17 13.04 -7.93 -8.40
C HIS A 17 13.79 -8.72 -7.30
N SER A 18 14.98 -8.27 -6.91
CA SER A 18 15.79 -8.94 -5.87
C SER A 18 15.32 -8.65 -4.43
N THR A 19 14.49 -7.62 -4.22
CA THR A 19 13.94 -7.27 -2.91
C THR A 19 12.48 -7.72 -2.77
N GLY A 20 12.10 -8.15 -1.57
CA GLY A 20 10.75 -8.65 -1.25
C GLY A 20 9.61 -7.75 -1.73
N PRO A 21 9.56 -6.45 -1.36
CA PRO A 21 8.48 -5.55 -1.78
C PRO A 21 8.32 -5.45 -3.31
N GLY A 22 9.43 -5.27 -4.03
CA GLY A 22 9.44 -5.25 -5.49
C GLY A 22 9.13 -6.61 -6.12
N TYR A 23 9.31 -7.71 -5.37
CA TYR A 23 8.94 -9.06 -5.79
C TYR A 23 7.44 -9.30 -5.67
N VAL A 24 6.83 -8.88 -4.56
CA VAL A 24 5.49 -9.29 -4.13
C VAL A 24 4.41 -8.31 -4.55
N GLN A 25 4.67 -7.02 -4.55
CA GLN A 25 3.66 -5.99 -4.79
C GLN A 25 3.63 -5.34 -6.20
N PRO A 26 4.22 -5.90 -7.30
CA PRO A 26 3.95 -5.33 -8.62
C PRO A 26 2.47 -5.45 -8.99
N ILE A 27 1.99 -4.48 -9.75
CA ILE A 27 0.67 -4.49 -10.39
C ILE A 27 0.85 -4.21 -11.88
N PHE A 28 0.05 -4.87 -12.70
CA PHE A 28 -0.12 -4.52 -14.10
C PHE A 28 -1.48 -3.87 -14.28
N ILE A 29 -1.55 -2.78 -15.03
CA ILE A 29 -2.78 -2.05 -15.32
C ILE A 29 -2.86 -1.77 -16.82
N ALA A 30 -4.07 -1.82 -17.37
CA ALA A 30 -4.34 -1.54 -18.78
C ALA A 30 -5.67 -0.81 -18.92
N ARG A 31 -5.72 0.13 -19.87
CA ARG A 31 -6.93 0.90 -20.22
C ARG A 31 -8.03 0.03 -20.79
N ASP A 32 -7.62 -0.98 -21.54
CA ASP A 32 -8.45 -1.87 -22.33
C ASP A 32 -8.21 -3.33 -21.89
N GLY A 33 -8.70 -4.26 -22.69
CA GLY A 33 -8.48 -5.70 -22.48
C GLY A 33 -7.10 -6.19 -22.93
N SER A 34 -6.07 -5.34 -23.08
CA SER A 34 -4.75 -5.77 -23.55
C SER A 34 -4.05 -6.74 -22.59
N LEU A 35 -4.44 -6.80 -21.32
CA LEU A 35 -4.06 -7.87 -20.39
C LEU A 35 -5.00 -9.09 -20.52
N GLY A 36 -5.32 -9.50 -21.75
CA GLY A 36 -6.16 -10.69 -22.00
C GLY A 36 -7.60 -10.55 -21.50
N GLY A 37 -8.18 -9.36 -21.63
CA GLY A 37 -9.51 -9.01 -21.13
C GLY A 37 -9.51 -8.41 -19.72
N HIS A 38 -8.38 -8.42 -19.02
CA HIS A 38 -8.25 -7.85 -17.67
C HIS A 38 -7.85 -6.37 -17.73
N LYS A 39 -8.38 -5.55 -16.82
CA LYS A 39 -7.97 -4.14 -16.65
C LYS A 39 -6.79 -3.97 -15.69
N ASN A 40 -6.62 -4.93 -14.79
CA ASN A 40 -5.56 -4.95 -13.79
C ASN A 40 -5.25 -6.39 -13.40
N ILE A 41 -4.00 -6.65 -13.01
CA ILE A 41 -3.57 -7.93 -12.45
C ILE A 41 -2.64 -7.65 -11.28
N VAL A 42 -3.02 -8.16 -10.11
CA VAL A 42 -2.26 -8.15 -8.86
C VAL A 42 -1.41 -9.42 -8.77
N SER A 43 -0.23 -9.29 -8.20
CA SER A 43 0.66 -10.42 -7.93
C SER A 43 -0.04 -11.58 -7.20
N ARG A 44 0.26 -12.81 -7.63
CA ARG A 44 -0.19 -14.06 -7.01
C ARG A 44 0.21 -14.20 -5.53
N HIS A 45 1.23 -13.46 -5.10
CA HIS A 45 1.73 -13.49 -3.74
C HIS A 45 0.78 -12.77 -2.76
N LEU A 46 -0.12 -11.91 -3.24
CA LEU A 46 -1.16 -11.27 -2.44
C LEU A 46 -2.43 -12.13 -2.44
N ASN A 47 -2.33 -13.33 -1.88
CA ASN A 47 -3.36 -14.37 -1.94
C ASN A 47 -4.72 -13.96 -1.34
N GLY A 48 -4.76 -12.98 -0.44
CA GLY A 48 -6.02 -12.48 0.11
C GLY A 48 -6.94 -11.83 -0.93
N PHE A 49 -6.41 -11.41 -2.08
CA PHE A 49 -7.23 -10.94 -3.21
C PHE A 49 -8.11 -12.04 -3.82
N ALA A 50 -7.80 -13.33 -3.61
CA ALA A 50 -8.67 -14.44 -4.00
C ALA A 50 -10.04 -14.41 -3.28
N HIS A 51 -10.10 -13.76 -2.11
CA HIS A 51 -11.29 -13.68 -1.28
C HIS A 51 -12.06 -12.37 -1.45
N VAL A 52 -11.60 -11.48 -2.33
CA VAL A 52 -12.27 -10.20 -2.58
C VAL A 52 -13.36 -10.38 -3.66
N PRO A 53 -14.61 -9.98 -3.39
CA PRO A 53 -15.68 -10.06 -4.39
C PRO A 53 -15.32 -9.33 -5.69
N GLY A 54 -15.42 -10.04 -6.82
CA GLY A 54 -15.08 -9.52 -8.13
C GLY A 54 -13.60 -9.64 -8.49
N CYS A 55 -12.77 -10.28 -7.66
CA CYS A 55 -11.43 -10.69 -8.02
C CYS A 55 -11.41 -12.17 -8.41
N VAL A 56 -10.67 -12.50 -9.47
CA VAL A 56 -10.53 -13.88 -9.99
C VAL A 56 -9.06 -14.19 -10.24
N GLN A 57 -8.66 -15.41 -9.93
CA GLN A 57 -7.32 -15.88 -10.28
C GLN A 57 -7.22 -16.09 -11.80
N THR A 58 -6.14 -15.59 -12.38
CA THR A 58 -5.86 -15.66 -13.81
C THR A 58 -5.05 -16.91 -14.16
N GLY A 59 -4.92 -17.21 -15.45
CA GLY A 59 -4.16 -18.38 -15.92
C GLY A 59 -2.64 -18.18 -15.89
N VAL A 60 -1.91 -19.21 -16.32
CA VAL A 60 -0.43 -19.23 -16.38
C VAL A 60 0.17 -18.08 -17.20
N GLN A 61 -0.54 -17.64 -18.25
CA GLN A 61 -0.11 -16.51 -19.09
C GLN A 61 0.03 -15.21 -18.28
N TRP A 62 -0.74 -15.08 -17.21
CA TRP A 62 -0.74 -13.94 -16.31
C TRP A 62 -0.11 -14.25 -14.95
N ASP A 63 0.73 -15.27 -14.91
CA ASP A 63 1.45 -15.73 -13.72
C ASP A 63 0.56 -16.01 -12.52
N TYR A 64 -0.66 -16.52 -12.77
CA TYR A 64 -1.63 -16.85 -11.73
C TYR A 64 -1.98 -15.67 -10.79
N GLY A 65 -1.80 -14.43 -11.25
CA GLY A 65 -2.19 -13.24 -10.51
C GLY A 65 -3.71 -13.09 -10.37
N TYR A 66 -4.16 -12.06 -9.68
CA TYR A 66 -5.57 -11.79 -9.43
C TYR A 66 -6.03 -10.58 -10.24
N SER A 67 -7.03 -10.76 -11.10
CA SER A 67 -7.70 -9.68 -11.82
C SER A 67 -8.96 -9.26 -11.08
N CYS A 68 -9.14 -7.97 -10.81
CA CYS A 68 -10.28 -7.45 -10.08
C CYS A 68 -11.17 -6.54 -10.94
N ASN A 69 -12.49 -6.59 -10.72
CA ASN A 69 -13.44 -5.67 -11.34
C ASN A 69 -13.19 -4.22 -10.91
N ALA A 70 -12.79 -4.01 -9.64
CA ALA A 70 -12.37 -2.71 -9.15
C ALA A 70 -10.95 -2.39 -9.62
N SER A 71 -10.69 -1.11 -9.91
CA SER A 71 -9.37 -0.61 -10.29
C SER A 71 -8.37 -0.80 -9.14
N VAL A 72 -7.24 -1.44 -9.42
CA VAL A 72 -6.13 -1.60 -8.47
C VAL A 72 -5.18 -0.42 -8.59
N ARG A 73 -4.74 0.14 -7.46
CA ARG A 73 -3.78 1.25 -7.37
C ARG A 73 -2.74 1.01 -6.28
N ARG A 74 -1.69 1.82 -6.28
CA ARG A 74 -0.68 1.84 -5.22
C ARG A 74 -1.10 2.79 -4.11
N LEU A 75 -0.80 2.41 -2.88
CA LEU A 75 -0.83 3.27 -1.71
C LEU A 75 0.62 3.39 -1.22
N THR A 76 1.10 4.62 -1.10
CA THR A 76 2.46 4.90 -0.63
C THR A 76 2.39 5.73 0.65
N VAL A 77 3.12 5.32 1.67
CA VAL A 77 3.30 6.09 2.90
C VAL A 77 4.73 6.59 2.93
N TRP A 78 4.91 7.90 2.85
CA TRP A 78 6.19 8.57 2.96
C TRP A 78 6.42 8.95 4.41
N SER A 79 7.44 8.40 5.02
CA SER A 79 7.77 8.56 6.43
C SER A 79 9.21 8.14 6.66
N ARG A 80 9.78 8.52 7.81
CA ARG A 80 10.94 7.81 8.36
C ARG A 80 10.56 6.37 8.69
N ASP A 81 11.57 5.54 8.92
CA ASP A 81 11.37 4.20 9.44
C ASP A 81 10.73 4.26 10.84
N VAL A 82 9.47 3.85 10.91
CA VAL A 82 8.65 3.72 12.11
C VAL A 82 8.39 2.25 12.46
N GLY A 83 9.22 1.35 11.93
CA GLY A 83 9.02 -0.09 11.98
C GLY A 83 8.00 -0.57 10.95
N ASN A 84 7.46 -1.77 11.15
CA ASN A 84 6.46 -2.33 10.24
C ASN A 84 5.10 -1.66 10.42
N LEU A 85 4.48 -1.27 9.31
CA LEU A 85 3.08 -0.86 9.30
C LEU A 85 2.17 -2.05 8.94
N LYS A 86 0.90 -1.96 9.31
CA LYS A 86 -0.14 -2.94 8.98
C LYS A 86 -1.26 -2.25 8.20
N LEU A 87 -1.38 -2.58 6.93
CA LEU A 87 -2.53 -2.29 6.08
C LEU A 87 -3.61 -3.35 6.29
N SER A 88 -4.83 -2.92 6.55
CA SER A 88 -6.00 -3.79 6.69
C SER A 88 -7.10 -3.34 5.73
N GLY A 89 -7.87 -4.29 5.19
CA GLY A 89 -8.92 -4.01 4.21
C GLY A 89 -9.05 -5.13 3.18
N PRO A 90 -9.83 -4.93 2.10
CA PRO A 90 -10.00 -5.92 1.05
C PRO A 90 -8.67 -6.38 0.47
N GLY A 91 -8.43 -7.70 0.49
CA GLY A 91 -7.19 -8.33 0.01
C GLY A 91 -6.21 -8.70 1.12
N TYR A 92 -6.43 -8.26 2.37
CA TYR A 92 -5.50 -8.42 3.48
C TYR A 92 -6.08 -9.15 4.70
N ASN A 93 -7.32 -9.66 4.60
CA ASN A 93 -8.00 -10.42 5.65
C ASN A 93 -7.64 -11.91 5.58
N VAL A 94 -6.34 -12.21 5.64
CA VAL A 94 -5.78 -13.56 5.59
C VAL A 94 -4.62 -13.68 6.58
N GLU A 95 -4.26 -14.92 6.92
CA GLU A 95 -3.08 -15.17 7.74
C GLU A 95 -1.80 -14.73 7.01
N PRO A 96 -0.85 -14.10 7.73
CA PRO A 96 0.43 -13.70 7.15
C PRO A 96 1.27 -14.92 6.79
N ILE A 97 1.80 -14.94 5.56
CA ILE A 97 2.82 -15.89 5.14
C ILE A 97 4.18 -15.24 5.41
N MET A 98 4.83 -15.66 6.49
CA MET A 98 6.10 -15.07 6.94
C MET A 98 7.33 -15.56 6.16
N ASP A 99 7.18 -16.60 5.34
CA ASP A 99 8.24 -17.07 4.47
C ASP A 99 8.47 -16.14 3.27
N GLU A 100 9.69 -16.16 2.74
CA GLU A 100 9.99 -15.50 1.47
C GLU A 100 9.14 -16.08 0.32
N PRO A 101 8.76 -15.25 -0.66
CA PRO A 101 9.08 -13.83 -0.80
C PRO A 101 8.11 -12.91 -0.05
N THR A 102 7.04 -13.46 0.53
CA THR A 102 5.88 -12.71 1.00
C THR A 102 6.15 -11.92 2.27
N LEU A 103 6.86 -12.50 3.24
CA LEU A 103 7.25 -11.83 4.49
C LEU A 103 6.07 -11.05 5.15
N GLY A 104 4.88 -11.63 5.15
CA GLY A 104 3.65 -11.05 5.72
C GLY A 104 2.93 -10.02 4.84
N MET A 105 3.48 -9.61 3.70
CA MET A 105 2.87 -8.62 2.80
C MET A 105 1.53 -9.08 2.21
N ASN A 106 1.29 -10.39 2.09
CA ASN A 106 -0.02 -10.93 1.66
C ASN A 106 -1.15 -10.57 2.63
N ALA A 107 -0.83 -10.39 3.90
CA ALA A 107 -1.74 -9.95 4.93
C ALA A 107 -1.55 -8.46 5.24
N GLY A 108 -0.86 -7.69 4.39
CA GLY A 108 -0.77 -6.24 4.53
C GLY A 108 0.31 -5.76 5.51
N LEU A 109 1.29 -6.60 5.86
CA LEU A 109 2.51 -6.07 6.49
C LEU A 109 3.24 -5.19 5.47
N LEU A 110 3.54 -3.95 5.83
CA LEU A 110 4.30 -3.03 4.99
C LEU A 110 5.69 -2.84 5.64
N PRO A 111 6.74 -3.47 5.12
CA PRO A 111 8.10 -3.22 5.57
C PRO A 111 8.59 -1.87 5.04
N TYR A 112 9.46 -1.21 5.81
CA TYR A 112 10.10 0.02 5.38
C TYR A 112 11.06 -0.27 4.20
N GLU A 113 10.97 0.54 3.16
CA GLU A 113 11.84 0.48 1.98
C GLU A 113 12.84 1.64 2.05
N PRO A 114 14.13 1.36 2.35
CA PRO A 114 15.10 2.41 2.62
C PRO A 114 15.53 3.21 1.40
N MET A 115 15.41 2.67 0.17
CA MET A 115 15.86 3.35 -1.04
C MET A 115 14.97 4.54 -1.39
N HIS A 116 13.65 4.38 -1.30
CA HIS A 116 12.68 5.46 -1.54
C HIS A 116 12.16 6.07 -0.24
N ARG A 117 12.53 5.55 0.93
CA ARG A 117 12.19 6.09 2.26
C ARG A 117 10.68 6.12 2.51
N GLY A 118 10.07 4.94 2.46
CA GLY A 118 8.64 4.82 2.70
C GLY A 118 8.13 3.38 2.70
N TYR A 119 6.82 3.25 2.59
CA TYR A 119 6.10 1.99 2.61
C TYR A 119 5.17 1.92 1.40
N GLY A 120 5.04 0.72 0.82
CA GLY A 120 4.17 0.47 -0.33
C GLY A 120 3.11 -0.59 -0.02
N GLY A 121 1.91 -0.38 -0.55
CA GLY A 121 0.81 -1.34 -0.52
C GLY A 121 -0.03 -1.26 -1.80
N VAL A 122 -0.89 -2.26 -1.98
CA VAL A 122 -1.79 -2.38 -3.13
C VAL A 122 -3.23 -2.28 -2.64
N VAL A 123 -4.01 -1.39 -3.25
CA VAL A 123 -5.38 -1.10 -2.80
C VAL A 123 -6.35 -1.12 -3.98
N LEU A 124 -7.62 -1.35 -3.66
CA LEU A 124 -8.73 -1.25 -4.61
C LEU A 124 -9.40 0.12 -4.47
N MET A 125 -9.57 0.80 -5.60
CA MET A 125 -10.26 2.08 -5.70
C MET A 125 -11.70 1.97 -5.18
N GLY A 126 -12.18 3.02 -4.50
CA GLY A 126 -13.52 3.10 -3.94
C GLY A 126 -13.77 2.18 -2.75
N ARG A 127 -12.70 1.61 -2.16
CA ARG A 127 -12.77 0.78 -0.95
C ARG A 127 -12.17 1.52 0.25
N SER A 128 -12.41 0.95 1.42
CA SER A 128 -11.90 1.44 2.69
C SER A 128 -10.77 0.56 3.20
N TYR A 129 -9.73 1.20 3.68
CA TYR A 129 -8.57 0.56 4.29
C TYR A 129 -8.21 1.25 5.60
N SER A 130 -7.45 0.57 6.46
CA SER A 130 -6.84 1.18 7.63
C SER A 130 -5.34 0.89 7.68
N ILE A 131 -4.55 1.83 8.20
CA ILE A 131 -3.13 1.62 8.48
C ILE A 131 -2.88 1.81 9.97
N ASN A 132 -2.33 0.77 10.58
CA ASN A 132 -1.88 0.76 11.97
C ASN A 132 -0.35 0.71 12.03
N GLY A 133 0.23 1.44 12.97
CA GLY A 133 1.67 1.48 13.18
C GLY A 133 2.05 2.44 14.31
N SER A 134 3.34 2.49 14.61
CA SER A 134 3.90 3.37 15.65
C SER A 134 4.29 4.72 15.04
N TRP A 135 3.30 5.51 14.64
CA TRP A 135 3.52 6.79 13.96
C TRP A 135 4.38 7.74 14.78
N GLN A 136 5.50 8.19 14.20
CA GLN A 136 6.39 9.17 14.80
C GLN A 136 6.86 10.14 13.73
N GLY A 137 6.86 11.44 14.06
CA GLY A 137 7.26 12.49 13.13
C GLY A 137 6.24 12.73 12.04
N GLU A 138 6.70 13.33 10.95
CA GLU A 138 5.85 13.74 9.85
C GLU A 138 5.63 12.57 8.89
N THR A 139 4.43 12.48 8.32
CA THR A 139 4.04 11.44 7.37
C THR A 139 3.22 12.10 6.27
N ALA A 140 3.40 11.63 5.04
CA ALA A 140 2.52 11.94 3.93
C ALA A 140 2.07 10.66 3.24
N ILE A 141 0.88 10.71 2.64
CA ILE A 141 0.26 9.54 2.04
C ILE A 141 -0.19 9.89 0.66
N GLU A 142 0.21 9.04 -0.26
CA GLU A 142 -0.03 9.16 -1.67
C GLU A 142 -0.87 7.98 -2.13
N PHE A 143 -1.91 8.29 -2.89
CA PHE A 143 -2.77 7.29 -3.51
C PHE A 143 -2.67 7.42 -5.02
N SER A 144 -2.42 6.31 -5.71
CA SER A 144 -2.37 6.20 -7.17
C SER A 144 -1.30 7.10 -7.83
N ASP A 145 -1.11 6.97 -9.14
CA ASP A 145 -0.32 7.93 -9.93
C ASP A 145 -1.26 8.98 -10.52
N ARG A 146 -0.87 10.27 -10.45
CA ARG A 146 -1.70 11.40 -10.94
C ARG A 146 -2.14 11.26 -12.39
N ILE A 147 -1.31 10.61 -13.22
CA ILE A 147 -1.61 10.44 -14.63
C ILE A 147 -2.73 9.43 -14.90
N LEU A 148 -3.03 8.52 -13.95
CA LEU A 148 -4.00 7.46 -14.17
C LEU A 148 -5.43 7.99 -14.21
N GLU A 149 -5.81 8.90 -13.32
CA GLU A 149 -7.13 9.56 -13.38
C GLU A 149 -7.38 10.20 -14.76
N GLN A 150 -6.40 10.94 -15.29
CA GLN A 150 -6.50 11.52 -16.63
C GLN A 150 -6.50 10.45 -17.75
N TYR A 151 -5.62 9.45 -17.64
CA TYR A 151 -5.44 8.43 -18.66
C TYR A 151 -6.68 7.52 -18.80
N PHE A 152 -7.30 7.16 -17.67
CA PHE A 152 -8.51 6.35 -17.62
C PHE A 152 -9.80 7.19 -17.75
N GLY A 153 -9.77 8.48 -17.43
CA GLY A 153 -10.94 9.35 -17.46
C GLY A 153 -11.95 9.03 -16.35
N GLU A 154 -11.47 8.48 -15.23
CA GLU A 154 -12.27 8.06 -14.08
C GLU A 154 -11.71 8.73 -12.83
N SER A 155 -12.58 9.35 -12.02
CA SER A 155 -12.13 9.95 -10.76
C SER A 155 -11.73 8.88 -9.76
N GLU A 156 -10.58 9.07 -9.11
CA GLU A 156 -9.98 8.06 -8.25
C GLU A 156 -10.03 8.48 -6.79
N GLY A 157 -10.63 7.63 -5.96
CA GLY A 157 -10.73 7.87 -4.52
C GLY A 157 -10.48 6.62 -3.68
N LEU A 158 -9.96 6.82 -2.48
CA LEU A 158 -9.76 5.79 -1.47
C LEU A 158 -10.15 6.33 -0.09
N HIS A 159 -10.91 5.55 0.69
CA HIS A 159 -11.14 5.86 2.10
C HIS A 159 -10.04 5.21 2.94
N LEU A 160 -9.41 6.00 3.80
CA LEU A 160 -8.29 5.54 4.61
C LEU A 160 -8.47 5.98 6.07
N ASP A 161 -8.35 5.01 6.98
CA ASP A 161 -8.35 5.21 8.42
C ASP A 161 -6.94 5.06 9.00
N ILE A 162 -6.48 6.06 9.74
CA ILE A 162 -5.13 6.09 10.32
C ILE A 162 -5.22 6.63 11.73
N SER A 163 -4.81 5.82 12.70
CA SER A 163 -4.80 6.22 14.12
C SER A 163 -6.14 6.81 14.59
N GLY A 164 -7.24 6.23 14.13
CA GLY A 164 -8.60 6.68 14.46
C GLY A 164 -9.10 7.90 13.68
N SER A 165 -8.34 8.39 12.69
CA SER A 165 -8.77 9.47 11.79
C SER A 165 -9.07 8.95 10.40
N SER A 166 -10.22 9.34 9.85
CA SER A 166 -10.67 8.95 8.52
C SER A 166 -10.47 10.09 7.53
N CYS A 167 -10.00 9.75 6.33
CA CYS A 167 -9.84 10.70 5.24
C CYS A 167 -10.17 10.04 3.89
N THR A 168 -10.39 10.88 2.87
CA THR A 168 -10.48 10.44 1.49
C THR A 168 -9.26 10.91 0.73
N LEU A 169 -8.49 9.97 0.20
CA LEU A 169 -7.35 10.25 -0.66
C LEU A 169 -7.79 10.34 -2.11
N SER A 170 -7.17 11.25 -2.85
CA SER A 170 -7.34 11.41 -4.29
C SER A 170 -6.00 11.24 -5.01
N SER A 171 -6.04 10.77 -6.26
CA SER A 171 -4.86 10.78 -7.13
C SER A 171 -4.32 12.20 -7.37
N SER A 172 -5.21 13.20 -7.26
CA SER A 172 -4.92 14.62 -7.48
C SER A 172 -4.38 15.36 -6.25
N SER A 173 -4.19 14.68 -5.11
CA SER A 173 -3.65 15.30 -3.89
C SER A 173 -2.28 15.95 -4.13
N ASP A 174 -1.93 16.95 -3.31
CA ASP A 174 -0.63 17.61 -3.37
C ASP A 174 0.51 16.59 -3.20
N ARG A 175 1.55 16.73 -4.02
CA ARG A 175 2.76 15.89 -4.05
C ARG A 175 4.02 16.73 -4.11
N SER A 176 3.96 18.03 -3.84
CA SER A 176 5.12 18.93 -3.91
C SER A 176 6.26 18.52 -2.99
N PHE A 177 6.01 17.60 -2.05
CA PHE A 177 6.99 17.05 -1.12
C PHE A 177 7.79 15.86 -1.68
N ILE A 178 7.40 15.27 -2.81
CA ILE A 178 8.01 14.05 -3.39
C ILE A 178 9.04 14.42 -4.47
N LEU A 179 10.25 13.85 -4.37
CA LEU A 179 11.30 13.83 -5.41
C LEU A 179 11.44 12.40 -5.98
N PRO A 180 12.24 12.19 -7.05
CA PRO A 180 12.44 10.84 -7.61
C PRO A 180 12.88 9.78 -6.59
N ASP A 181 13.67 10.18 -5.59
CA ASP A 181 14.21 9.30 -4.54
C ASP A 181 13.39 9.41 -3.22
N GLY A 182 12.10 9.74 -3.33
CA GLY A 182 11.20 9.95 -2.19
C GLY A 182 11.19 11.39 -1.68
N PRO A 183 10.75 11.64 -0.44
CA PRO A 183 10.50 13.00 0.04
C PRO A 183 11.78 13.83 0.17
N ALA A 184 11.75 15.12 -0.17
CA ALA A 184 12.93 15.96 0.02
C ALA A 184 13.27 16.12 1.50
N GLU A 185 14.57 16.16 1.85
CA GLU A 185 15.00 16.38 3.22
C GLU A 185 14.56 17.76 3.73
N GLY A 186 14.04 17.82 4.95
CA GLY A 186 13.62 19.07 5.59
C GLY A 186 12.27 19.64 5.10
N ILE A 187 11.55 18.93 4.22
CA ILE A 187 10.17 19.31 3.89
C ILE A 187 9.22 18.78 4.95
N ILE A 188 8.34 19.68 5.43
CA ILE A 188 7.20 19.32 6.26
C ILE A 188 6.27 18.43 5.44
N LEU A 189 6.22 17.14 5.77
CA LEU A 189 5.27 16.23 5.13
C LEU A 189 3.86 16.65 5.53
N LYS A 190 3.14 17.31 4.61
CA LYS A 190 1.73 17.61 4.81
C LYS A 190 0.94 16.32 4.71
N THR A 191 0.52 15.82 5.86
CA THR A 191 -0.39 14.68 5.91
C THR A 191 -1.71 15.12 5.30
N VAL A 192 -2.14 14.48 4.21
CA VAL A 192 -3.49 14.68 3.62
C VAL A 192 -4.58 14.27 4.64
N CYS A 193 -4.19 13.46 5.62
CA CYS A 193 -4.98 12.99 6.74
C CYS A 193 -4.33 13.47 8.03
N THR A 194 -4.78 14.58 8.60
CA THR A 194 -4.23 15.06 9.88
C THR A 194 -4.50 14.03 10.97
N ILE A 195 -3.43 13.41 11.50
CA ILE A 195 -3.50 12.62 12.72
C ILE A 195 -3.67 13.61 13.88
N PRO A 196 -4.73 13.51 14.71
CA PRO A 196 -4.85 14.32 15.90
C PRO A 196 -3.64 14.01 16.81
N PRO A 197 -3.00 15.03 17.41
CA PRO A 197 -1.86 14.79 18.28
C PRO A 197 -2.25 13.82 19.40
N GLN A 198 -1.47 12.76 19.58
CA GLN A 198 -1.65 11.86 20.72
C GLN A 198 -1.48 12.68 22.01
N PRO A 199 -2.40 12.57 23.00
CA PRO A 199 -2.18 13.19 24.30
C PRO A 199 -0.88 12.64 24.89
N ALA A 200 -0.07 13.53 25.45
CA ALA A 200 1.16 13.14 26.13
C ALA A 200 0.85 12.07 27.20
N PRO A 201 1.76 11.11 27.43
CA PRO A 201 1.63 10.19 28.55
C PRO A 201 1.39 10.98 29.83
N PRO A 202 0.47 10.56 30.72
CA PRO A 202 0.28 11.26 31.98
C PRO A 202 1.62 11.28 32.71
N GLU A 203 2.09 12.49 33.05
CA GLU A 203 3.24 12.65 33.95
C GLU A 203 2.92 11.89 35.23
N THR A 204 3.69 10.83 35.48
CA THR A 204 3.66 10.11 36.74
C THR A 204 4.10 11.08 37.83
N THR A 205 3.13 11.71 38.48
CA THR A 205 3.37 12.50 39.69
C THR A 205 3.81 11.51 40.77
N SER A 206 5.12 11.39 40.93
CA SER A 206 5.73 10.77 42.10
C SER A 206 5.34 11.61 43.32
N THR A 207 4.27 11.22 44.02
CA THR A 207 4.01 11.70 45.37
C THR A 207 5.06 11.12 46.31
N THR A 208 6.07 11.92 46.61
CA THR A 208 6.99 11.70 47.71
C THR A 208 6.24 12.00 49.01
N THR A 209 5.78 10.97 49.71
CA THR A 209 5.23 11.12 51.06
C THR A 209 6.40 11.27 52.04
N GLU A 210 6.66 12.51 52.49
CA GLU A 210 7.48 12.75 53.67
C GLU A 210 6.73 12.25 54.91
N ALA A 211 7.22 11.16 55.51
CA ALA A 211 6.78 10.70 56.81
C ALA A 211 7.44 11.58 57.89
N LEU A 212 6.63 12.38 58.59
CA LEU A 212 7.03 13.06 59.82
C LEU A 212 7.10 12.01 60.95
N ALA A 213 8.30 11.72 61.44
CA ALA A 213 8.52 10.93 62.64
C ALA A 213 8.54 11.85 63.86
N THR A 214 7.64 11.59 64.81
CA THR A 214 7.69 12.04 66.22
C THR A 214 8.44 11.05 67.08
#